data_AF-A0A651DY63-F1
#
_entry.id   AF-A0A651DY63-F1
#
_cell.length_a   1.000
_cell.length_b   1.000
_cell.length_c   1.000
_cell.angle_alpha   90.00
_cell.angle_beta   90.00
_cell.angle_gamma   90.00
#
_symmetry.space_group_name_H-M   'P 1'
#
loop_
_entity.id
_entity.type
_entity.pdbx_description
1 polymer ?
#
loop_
_entity_poly.entity_id
_entity_poly.type
_entity_poly.pdbx_seq_one_letter_code
_entity_poly.pdbx_strand_id
1 'polypeptide(L)'
;MQMHERVDRSYEAVQSVWDRWSRGGGTGRTLIFIFIASLLLIEANRLGWFPEALAEHLPDRRFQAINAAFTAFLVFEVIGLAFGFSNSIAEVAGKQLEIFSLILLRKSFTELQELPIPITWTSIEGPVAHLVSDAVGALVIFGILAWYYSIQKRQPIIRSEEARGSFLSAMRGITLLLLSGIAVIGAWTGAQFFMHGEIVAFFDAVFTLFIFIDVLVVFVSLQYNLDYGVVFRNTGFAISTVMIRLALAGPPFLNAILGVVAALFAVGVTWVYNRFEGPTQDRTDGP
;
A
#
# COMPACT_ATOMS: atom_id res chain seq x y z
N MET A 1 31.68 0.85 5.19
CA MET A 1 31.21 1.62 6.36
C MET A 1 30.57 2.95 5.97
N GLN A 2 31.29 3.90 5.35
CA GLN A 2 30.76 5.25 5.06
C GLN A 2 29.50 5.30 4.17
N MET A 3 29.31 4.35 3.23
CA MET A 3 28.13 4.36 2.35
C MET A 3 26.85 3.89 3.07
N HIS A 4 26.94 2.87 3.92
CA HIS A 4 25.81 2.39 4.75
C HIS A 4 25.34 3.47 5.73
N GLU A 5 26.27 4.15 6.40
CA GLU A 5 25.94 5.26 7.32
C GLU A 5 25.30 6.47 6.62
N ARG A 6 25.60 6.71 5.34
CA ARG A 6 24.93 7.78 4.57
C ARG A 6 23.50 7.38 4.23
N VAL A 7 23.29 6.15 3.76
CA VAL A 7 21.96 5.61 3.45
C VAL A 7 21.07 5.62 4.70
N ASP A 8 21.60 5.13 5.82
CA ASP A 8 20.86 5.06 7.08
C ASP A 8 20.46 6.44 7.58
N ARG A 9 21.37 7.42 7.58
CA ARG A 9 21.05 8.80 7.98
C ARG A 9 20.03 9.46 7.05
N SER A 10 20.16 9.27 5.74
CA SER A 10 19.19 9.81 4.78
C SER A 10 17.80 9.20 4.99
N TYR A 11 17.75 7.88 5.22
CA TYR A 11 16.52 7.17 5.52
C TYR A 11 15.87 7.68 6.81
N GLU A 12 16.62 7.73 7.91
CA GLU A 12 16.13 8.20 9.21
C GLU A 12 15.66 9.66 9.16
N ALA A 13 16.35 10.53 8.42
CA ALA A 13 15.93 11.91 8.23
C ALA A 13 14.56 11.98 7.56
N VAL A 14 14.40 11.30 6.41
CA VAL A 14 13.15 11.28 5.64
C VAL A 14 12.02 10.62 6.44
N GLN A 15 12.29 9.48 7.08
CA GLN A 15 11.32 8.77 7.92
C GLN A 15 10.88 9.60 9.13
N SER A 16 11.82 10.28 9.81
CA SER A 16 11.48 11.11 10.99
C SER A 16 10.57 12.28 10.62
N VAL A 17 10.73 12.87 9.44
CA VAL A 17 9.87 13.94 8.93
C VAL A 17 8.46 13.39 8.70
N TRP A 18 8.37 12.27 7.98
CA TRP A 18 7.10 11.60 7.71
C TRP A 18 6.37 11.20 9.00
N ASP A 19 7.05 10.54 9.93
CA ASP A 19 6.46 10.05 11.16
C ASP A 19 6.03 11.19 12.09
N ARG A 20 6.78 12.29 12.16
CA ARG A 20 6.37 13.47 12.93
C ARG A 20 5.10 14.07 12.36
N TRP A 21 5.03 14.21 11.03
CA TRP A 21 3.87 14.78 10.36
C TRP A 21 2.64 13.87 10.46
N SER A 22 2.79 12.58 10.19
CA SER A 22 1.72 11.59 10.24
C SER A 22 1.18 11.40 11.66
N ARG A 23 2.05 11.19 12.67
CA ARG A 23 1.62 11.03 14.07
C ARG A 23 0.98 12.30 14.65
N GLY A 24 1.37 13.48 14.17
CA GLY A 24 0.75 14.75 14.53
C GLY A 24 -0.61 15.01 13.87
N GLY A 25 -1.25 13.99 13.28
CA GLY A 25 -2.52 14.13 12.56
C GLY A 25 -2.43 14.96 11.29
N GLY A 26 -1.22 15.10 10.71
CA GLY A 26 -1.00 15.83 9.46
C GLY A 26 -1.81 15.26 8.31
N THR A 27 -1.81 13.92 8.16
CA THR A 27 -2.58 13.19 7.14
C THR A 27 -4.06 13.58 7.19
N GLY A 28 -4.69 13.49 8.36
CA GLY A 28 -6.10 13.83 8.52
C GLY A 28 -6.40 15.29 8.19
N ARG A 29 -5.58 16.23 8.68
CA ARG A 29 -5.76 17.67 8.41
C ARG A 29 -5.63 18.01 6.93
N THR A 30 -4.65 17.43 6.24
CA THR A 30 -4.46 17.66 4.80
C THR A 30 -5.61 17.08 3.98
N LEU A 31 -6.14 15.92 4.35
CA LEU A 31 -7.31 15.33 3.68
C LEU A 31 -8.58 16.16 3.87
N ILE A 32 -8.82 16.63 5.09
CA ILE A 32 -9.95 17.53 5.38
C ILE A 32 -9.80 18.81 4.55
N PHE A 33 -8.61 19.38 4.48
CA PHE A 33 -8.34 20.56 3.65
C PHE A 33 -8.62 20.29 2.17
N ILE A 34 -8.09 19.20 1.60
CA ILE A 34 -8.31 18.82 0.19
C ILE A 34 -9.80 18.61 -0.08
N PHE A 35 -10.50 17.92 0.81
CA PHE A 35 -11.94 17.68 0.69
C PHE A 35 -12.75 18.99 0.67
N ILE A 36 -12.52 19.86 1.65
CA ILE A 36 -13.21 21.16 1.75
C ILE A 36 -12.86 22.04 0.55
N ALA A 37 -11.58 22.14 0.19
CA ALA A 37 -11.13 22.93 -0.95
C ALA A 37 -11.76 22.43 -2.27
N SER A 38 -11.78 21.11 -2.48
CA SER A 38 -12.42 20.51 -3.66
C SER A 38 -13.92 20.79 -3.70
N LEU A 39 -14.61 20.69 -2.56
CA LEU A 39 -16.04 20.97 -2.47
C LEU A 39 -16.35 22.44 -2.76
N LEU A 40 -15.58 23.38 -2.19
CA LEU A 40 -15.73 24.81 -2.44
C LEU A 40 -15.45 25.16 -3.90
N LEU A 41 -14.43 24.55 -4.51
CA LEU A 41 -14.08 24.75 -5.91
C LEU A 41 -15.22 24.30 -6.84
N ILE A 42 -15.80 23.12 -6.58
CA ILE A 42 -16.92 22.57 -7.36
C ILE A 42 -18.17 23.45 -7.23
N GLU A 43 -18.48 23.94 -6.03
CA GLU A 43 -19.65 24.82 -5.85
C GLU A 43 -19.45 26.22 -6.43
N ALA A 44 -18.22 26.76 -6.38
CA ALA A 44 -17.89 27.99 -7.08
C ALA A 44 -18.02 27.85 -8.61
N ASN A 45 -17.66 26.68 -9.17
CA ASN A 45 -17.88 26.39 -10.58
C ASN A 45 -19.36 26.37 -10.94
N ARG A 46 -20.17 25.69 -10.12
CA ARG A 46 -21.63 25.61 -10.32
C ARG A 46 -22.34 26.95 -10.15
N LEU A 47 -21.79 27.87 -9.37
CA LEU A 47 -22.30 29.23 -9.21
C LEU A 47 -21.86 30.18 -10.34
N GLY A 48 -21.06 29.70 -11.31
CA GLY A 48 -20.59 30.49 -12.45
C GLY A 48 -19.52 31.50 -12.10
N TRP A 49 -18.75 31.28 -11.03
CA TRP A 49 -17.70 32.21 -10.59
C TRP A 49 -16.42 32.13 -11.43
N PHE A 50 -16.31 31.15 -12.33
CA PHE A 50 -15.15 30.98 -13.21
C PHE A 50 -15.48 31.35 -14.66
N PRO A 51 -14.52 31.94 -15.41
CA PRO A 51 -14.63 32.12 -16.86
C PRO A 51 -14.86 30.78 -17.57
N GLU A 52 -15.58 30.77 -18.70
CA GLU A 52 -15.92 29.55 -19.46
C GLU A 52 -14.71 28.64 -19.73
N ALA A 53 -13.55 29.22 -20.05
CA ALA A 53 -12.31 28.48 -20.29
C ALA A 53 -11.79 27.68 -19.07
N LEU A 54 -12.06 28.16 -17.85
CA LEU A 54 -11.72 27.48 -16.60
C LEU A 54 -12.85 26.55 -16.14
N ALA A 55 -14.10 26.90 -16.44
CA ALA A 55 -15.27 26.13 -16.04
C ALA A 55 -15.34 24.75 -16.72
N GLU A 56 -14.89 24.63 -17.98
CA GLU A 56 -14.84 23.35 -18.71
C GLU A 56 -13.85 22.33 -18.12
N HIS A 57 -12.82 22.79 -17.41
CA HIS A 57 -11.80 21.93 -16.79
C HIS A 57 -12.13 21.56 -15.33
N LEU A 58 -13.20 22.13 -14.78
CA LEU A 58 -13.58 21.98 -13.39
C LEU A 58 -14.66 20.89 -13.22
N PRO A 59 -14.55 20.02 -12.20
CA PRO A 59 -15.55 19.00 -11.94
C PRO A 59 -16.93 19.59 -11.61
N ASP A 60 -17.99 19.15 -12.31
CA ASP A 60 -19.35 19.67 -12.09
C ASP A 60 -20.20 18.88 -11.09
N ARG A 61 -19.73 17.70 -10.66
CA ARG A 61 -20.46 16.83 -9.74
C ARG A 61 -19.88 16.93 -8.34
N ARG A 62 -20.70 17.30 -7.35
CA ARG A 62 -20.34 17.39 -5.91
C ARG A 62 -19.63 16.13 -5.38
N PHE A 63 -20.02 14.95 -5.85
CA PHE A 63 -19.41 13.68 -5.45
C PHE A 63 -17.93 13.59 -5.84
N GLN A 64 -17.46 14.31 -6.86
CA GLN A 64 -16.04 14.31 -7.25
C GLN A 64 -15.10 14.92 -6.18
N ALA A 65 -15.62 15.73 -5.24
CA ALA A 65 -14.84 16.18 -4.07
C ALA A 65 -14.38 15.00 -3.20
N ILE A 66 -15.21 13.96 -3.10
CA ILE A 66 -14.91 12.73 -2.36
C ILE A 66 -13.78 11.99 -3.07
N ASN A 67 -13.83 11.89 -4.41
CA ASN A 67 -12.75 11.30 -5.21
C ASN A 67 -11.41 12.00 -4.99
N ALA A 68 -11.36 13.34 -5.02
CA ALA A 68 -10.12 14.07 -4.78
C ALA A 68 -9.51 13.75 -3.40
N ALA A 69 -10.34 13.69 -2.34
CA ALA A 69 -9.90 13.32 -1.00
C ALA A 69 -9.45 11.84 -0.93
N PHE A 70 -10.13 10.93 -1.62
CA PHE A 70 -9.75 9.52 -1.67
C PHE A 70 -8.47 9.29 -2.46
N THR A 71 -8.30 9.92 -3.62
CA THR A 71 -7.05 9.94 -4.39
C THR A 71 -5.89 10.44 -3.53
N ALA A 72 -6.05 11.57 -2.83
CA ALA A 72 -5.02 12.10 -1.95
C ALA A 72 -4.67 11.13 -0.80
N PHE A 73 -5.67 10.46 -0.23
CA PHE A 73 -5.41 9.45 0.79
C PHE A 73 -4.64 8.24 0.23
N LEU A 74 -5.01 7.74 -0.95
CA LEU A 74 -4.29 6.64 -1.60
C LEU A 74 -2.82 7.01 -1.83
N VAL A 75 -2.53 8.27 -2.19
CA VAL A 75 -1.15 8.76 -2.28
C VAL A 75 -0.42 8.67 -0.93
N PHE A 76 -1.06 9.09 0.17
CA PHE A 76 -0.46 8.95 1.50
C PHE A 76 -0.26 7.50 1.92
N GLU A 77 -1.18 6.60 1.57
CA GLU A 77 -1.02 5.17 1.81
C GLU A 77 0.15 4.58 1.03
N VAL A 78 0.28 4.93 -0.25
CA VAL A 78 1.41 4.55 -1.10
C VAL A 78 2.74 4.97 -0.48
N ILE A 79 2.83 6.20 0.03
CA ILE A 79 4.04 6.69 0.69
C ILE A 79 4.29 5.92 2.00
N GLY A 80 3.25 5.70 2.82
CA GLY A 80 3.34 4.90 4.04
C GLY A 80 3.77 3.45 3.79
N LEU A 81 3.28 2.86 2.69
CA LEU A 81 3.66 1.51 2.23
C LEU A 81 5.16 1.44 1.90
N ALA A 82 5.71 2.47 1.26
CA ALA A 82 7.13 2.52 0.92
C ALA A 82 8.02 2.46 2.19
N PHE A 83 7.66 3.20 3.25
CA PHE A 83 8.36 3.14 4.53
C PHE A 83 8.25 1.78 5.23
N GLY A 84 7.17 1.03 4.96
CA GLY A 84 7.01 -0.33 5.47
C GLY A 84 8.14 -1.28 5.06
N PHE A 85 8.78 -1.07 3.90
CA PHE A 85 9.83 -1.94 3.35
C PHE A 85 11.10 -2.04 4.19
N SER A 86 11.38 -1.07 5.08
CA SER A 86 12.58 -1.13 5.94
C SER A 86 12.44 -2.11 7.10
N ASN A 87 11.21 -2.51 7.43
CA ASN A 87 10.93 -3.46 8.50
C ASN A 87 10.99 -4.89 7.93
N SER A 88 11.10 -5.91 8.77
CA SER A 88 11.32 -7.29 8.30
C SER A 88 10.30 -7.74 7.23
N ILE A 89 10.70 -8.54 6.23
CA ILE A 89 9.84 -8.93 5.08
C ILE A 89 8.45 -9.43 5.50
N ALA A 90 8.39 -10.22 6.58
CA ALA A 90 7.13 -10.75 7.12
C ALA A 90 6.23 -9.68 7.75
N GLU A 91 6.83 -8.65 8.36
CA GLU A 91 6.12 -7.50 8.91
C GLU A 91 5.63 -6.57 7.80
N VAL A 92 6.43 -6.40 6.73
CA VAL A 92 6.02 -5.65 5.53
C VAL A 92 4.80 -6.29 4.88
N ALA A 93 4.82 -7.61 4.68
CA ALA A 93 3.71 -8.34 4.06
C ALA A 93 2.41 -8.23 4.88
N GLY A 94 2.49 -8.37 6.21
CA GLY A 94 1.34 -8.15 7.10
C GLY A 94 0.81 -6.72 7.02
N LYS A 95 1.69 -5.72 7.01
CA LYS A 95 1.29 -4.31 6.92
C LYS A 95 0.66 -3.96 5.57
N GLN A 96 1.13 -4.58 4.50
CA GLN A 96 0.54 -4.43 3.17
C GLN A 96 -0.86 -5.05 3.08
N LEU A 97 -1.10 -6.20 3.72
CA LEU A 97 -2.44 -6.77 3.83
C LEU A 97 -3.39 -5.87 4.62
N GLU A 98 -2.91 -5.25 5.70
CA GLU A 98 -3.68 -4.27 6.48
C GLU A 98 -4.10 -3.08 5.61
N ILE A 99 -3.13 -2.47 4.92
CA ILE A 99 -3.37 -1.32 4.04
C ILE A 99 -4.27 -1.71 2.87
N PHE A 100 -4.05 -2.87 2.26
CA PHE A 100 -4.90 -3.36 1.19
C PHE A 100 -6.36 -3.56 1.63
N SER A 101 -6.59 -4.06 2.85
CA SER A 101 -7.95 -4.20 3.40
C SER A 101 -8.63 -2.84 3.57
N LEU A 102 -7.88 -1.82 4.00
CA LEU A 102 -8.37 -0.44 4.12
C LEU A 102 -8.63 0.21 2.75
N ILE A 103 -7.78 -0.06 1.75
CA ILE A 103 -7.98 0.42 0.38
C ILE A 103 -9.25 -0.19 -0.21
N LEU A 104 -9.50 -1.49 -0.06
CA LEU A 104 -10.73 -2.13 -0.53
C LEU A 104 -11.97 -1.54 0.15
N LEU A 105 -11.91 -1.39 1.48
CA LEU A 105 -13.02 -0.79 2.23
C LEU A 105 -13.33 0.63 1.72
N ARG A 106 -12.29 1.38 1.34
CA ARG A 106 -12.42 2.71 0.75
C ARG A 106 -12.94 2.70 -0.68
N LYS A 107 -12.45 1.79 -1.52
CA LYS A 107 -12.89 1.64 -2.91
C LYS A 107 -14.39 1.34 -2.96
N SER A 108 -14.89 0.59 -1.98
CA SER A 108 -16.33 0.35 -1.81
C SER A 108 -17.15 1.66 -1.74
N PHE A 109 -16.66 2.70 -1.05
CA PHE A 109 -17.35 4.02 -1.02
C PHE A 109 -17.28 4.78 -2.35
N THR A 110 -16.35 4.44 -3.24
CA THR A 110 -16.23 5.08 -4.56
C THR A 110 -17.30 4.55 -5.51
N GLU A 111 -17.64 3.27 -5.42
CA GLU A 111 -18.75 2.67 -6.18
C GLU A 111 -20.10 3.32 -5.86
N LEU A 112 -20.29 3.88 -4.65
CA LEU A 112 -21.48 4.68 -4.31
C LEU A 112 -21.61 5.96 -5.15
N GLN A 113 -20.51 6.49 -5.68
CA GLN A 113 -20.51 7.74 -6.44
C GLN A 113 -20.99 7.54 -7.88
N GLU A 114 -20.96 6.30 -8.38
CA GLU A 114 -21.48 5.95 -9.70
C GLU A 114 -23.00 5.79 -9.71
N LEU A 115 -23.65 5.83 -8.54
CA LEU A 115 -25.09 5.67 -8.42
C LEU A 115 -25.83 6.83 -9.11
N PRO A 116 -26.66 6.56 -10.13
CA PRO A 116 -27.47 7.59 -10.76
C PRO A 116 -28.52 8.11 -9.78
N ILE A 117 -28.77 9.42 -9.84
CA ILE A 117 -29.86 10.08 -9.12
C ILE A 117 -30.93 10.39 -10.16
N PRO A 118 -32.19 9.92 -10.04
CA PRO A 118 -32.83 9.24 -8.91
C PRO A 118 -32.54 7.72 -8.80
N ILE A 119 -32.47 7.21 -7.57
CA ILE A 119 -32.15 5.82 -7.24
C ILE A 119 -33.32 4.91 -7.67
N THR A 120 -33.09 4.07 -8.68
CA THR A 120 -34.02 3.00 -9.07
C THR A 120 -33.31 1.66 -8.99
N TRP A 121 -33.96 0.62 -8.44
CA TRP A 121 -33.31 -0.67 -8.14
C TRP A 121 -32.65 -1.31 -9.38
N THR A 122 -33.24 -1.14 -10.56
CA THR A 122 -32.74 -1.64 -11.85
C THR A 122 -31.47 -0.92 -12.35
N SER A 123 -31.13 0.25 -11.82
CA SER A 123 -29.95 1.03 -12.23
C SER A 123 -28.79 0.96 -11.24
N ILE A 124 -28.96 0.25 -10.10
CA ILE A 124 -27.95 0.20 -9.03
C ILE A 124 -27.39 -1.21 -8.76
N GLU A 125 -27.91 -2.25 -9.42
CA GLU A 125 -27.52 -3.65 -9.16
C GLU A 125 -26.01 -3.89 -9.34
N GLY A 126 -25.40 -3.32 -10.39
CA GLY A 126 -23.96 -3.41 -10.65
C GLY A 126 -23.10 -2.69 -9.60
N PRO A 127 -23.24 -1.35 -9.44
CA PRO A 127 -22.45 -0.60 -8.46
C PRO A 127 -22.64 -1.08 -7.01
N VAL A 128 -23.85 -1.52 -6.64
CA VAL A 128 -24.10 -2.11 -5.32
C VAL A 128 -23.39 -3.46 -5.16
N ALA A 129 -23.34 -4.29 -6.20
CA ALA A 129 -22.59 -5.54 -6.16
C ALA A 129 -21.07 -5.30 -6.01
N HIS A 130 -20.50 -4.31 -6.69
CA HIS A 130 -19.09 -3.91 -6.52
C HIS A 130 -18.81 -3.41 -5.10
N LEU A 131 -19.66 -2.51 -4.59
CA LEU A 131 -19.61 -2.02 -3.21
C LEU A 131 -19.58 -3.18 -2.21
N VAL A 132 -20.54 -4.10 -2.32
CA VAL A 132 -20.65 -5.23 -1.39
C VAL A 132 -19.44 -6.15 -1.52
N SER A 133 -18.99 -6.42 -2.74
CA SER A 133 -17.79 -7.24 -2.99
C SER A 133 -16.55 -6.65 -2.32
N ASP A 134 -16.29 -5.36 -2.51
CA ASP A 134 -15.12 -4.70 -1.94
C ASP A 134 -15.19 -4.61 -0.41
N ALA A 135 -16.36 -4.30 0.15
CA ALA A 135 -16.58 -4.24 1.60
C ALA A 135 -16.45 -5.61 2.28
N VAL A 136 -17.06 -6.65 1.69
CA VAL A 136 -16.96 -8.03 2.20
C VAL A 136 -15.53 -8.55 2.04
N GLY A 137 -14.89 -8.30 0.89
CA GLY A 137 -13.50 -8.66 0.66
C GLY A 137 -12.56 -8.06 1.71
N ALA A 138 -12.70 -6.75 1.97
CA ALA A 138 -11.97 -6.06 3.03
C ALA A 138 -12.16 -6.70 4.41
N LEU A 139 -13.42 -7.02 4.78
CA LEU A 139 -13.73 -7.66 6.05
C LEU A 139 -13.10 -9.06 6.18
N VAL A 140 -13.16 -9.87 5.10
CA VAL A 140 -12.55 -11.19 5.06
C VAL A 140 -11.03 -11.09 5.22
N ILE A 141 -10.38 -10.17 4.50
CA ILE A 141 -8.93 -9.94 4.61
C ILE A 141 -8.56 -9.48 6.01
N PHE A 142 -9.37 -8.61 6.63
CA PHE A 142 -9.16 -8.20 8.02
C PHE A 142 -9.23 -9.38 9.00
N GLY A 143 -10.17 -10.32 8.80
CA GLY A 143 -10.23 -11.56 9.56
C GLY A 143 -9.00 -12.46 9.34
N ILE A 144 -8.56 -12.62 8.09
CA ILE A 144 -7.34 -13.38 7.75
C ILE A 144 -6.10 -12.73 8.37
N LEU A 145 -6.05 -11.40 8.41
CA LEU A 145 -4.96 -10.64 9.04
C LEU A 145 -4.90 -10.88 10.55
N ALA A 146 -6.05 -10.91 11.22
CA ALA A 146 -6.11 -11.26 12.65
C ALA A 146 -5.56 -12.68 12.89
N TRP A 147 -5.83 -13.62 11.98
CA TRP A 147 -5.23 -14.95 12.02
C TRP A 147 -3.73 -14.94 11.69
N TYR A 148 -3.29 -14.20 10.67
CA TYR A 148 -1.89 -14.04 10.31
C TYR A 148 -1.04 -13.58 11.50
N TYR A 149 -1.48 -12.54 12.21
CA TYR A 149 -0.76 -12.03 13.36
C TYR A 149 -0.78 -12.97 14.57
N SER A 150 -1.78 -13.84 14.72
CA SER A 150 -1.81 -14.81 15.82
C SER A 150 -0.85 -15.98 15.60
N ILE A 151 -0.55 -16.35 14.35
CA ILE A 151 0.39 -17.43 14.03
C ILE A 151 1.84 -16.95 13.86
N GLN A 152 2.07 -15.66 13.68
CA GLN A 152 3.41 -15.13 13.41
C GLN A 152 4.28 -15.17 14.67
N LYS A 153 5.29 -16.04 14.69
CA LYS A 153 6.31 -16.06 15.76
C LYS A 153 7.30 -14.91 15.56
N ARG A 154 7.43 -14.04 16.57
CA ARG A 154 8.46 -12.98 16.59
C ARG A 154 9.81 -13.58 16.98
N GLN A 155 10.48 -14.27 16.06
CA GLN A 155 11.86 -14.73 16.28
C GLN A 155 12.83 -14.02 15.31
N PRO A 156 13.99 -13.54 15.81
CA PRO A 156 15.02 -12.95 14.96
C PRO A 156 15.67 -14.04 14.11
N ILE A 157 15.49 -13.93 12.79
CA ILE A 157 15.90 -14.94 11.80
C ILE A 157 17.40 -14.88 11.50
N ILE A 158 18.00 -13.68 11.56
CA ILE A 158 19.42 -13.48 11.30
C ILE A 158 20.17 -13.61 12.63
N ARG A 159 20.95 -14.68 12.77
CA ARG A 159 21.66 -15.03 14.02
C ARG A 159 22.79 -14.07 14.37
N SER A 160 23.41 -13.41 13.37
CA SER A 160 24.47 -12.41 13.60
C SER A 160 23.92 -10.99 13.48
N GLU A 161 24.17 -10.17 14.51
CA GLU A 161 23.72 -8.78 14.58
C GLU A 161 24.31 -7.90 13.47
N GLU A 162 25.53 -8.20 13.01
CA GLU A 162 26.20 -7.50 11.90
C GLU A 162 25.54 -7.78 10.53
N ALA A 163 25.29 -9.04 10.17
CA ALA A 163 24.61 -9.37 8.91
C ALA A 163 23.16 -8.85 8.90
N ARG A 164 22.53 -8.76 10.07
CA ARG A 164 21.21 -8.14 10.24
C ARG A 164 21.29 -6.64 9.94
N GLY A 165 22.28 -5.94 10.48
CA GLY A 165 22.51 -4.52 10.21
C GLY A 165 22.71 -4.22 8.71
N SER A 166 23.53 -5.02 8.02
CA SER A 166 23.75 -4.86 6.58
C SER A 166 22.49 -5.11 5.74
N PHE A 167 21.70 -6.13 6.10
CA PHE A 167 20.42 -6.42 5.44
C PHE A 167 19.41 -5.27 5.61
N LEU A 168 19.27 -4.76 6.84
CA LEU A 168 18.40 -3.60 7.12
C LEU A 168 18.87 -2.35 6.37
N SER A 169 20.18 -2.09 6.32
CA SER A 169 20.74 -0.97 5.55
C SER A 169 20.45 -1.10 4.05
N ALA A 170 20.55 -2.31 3.49
CA ALA A 170 20.16 -2.57 2.10
C ALA A 170 18.67 -2.31 1.86
N MET A 171 17.79 -2.76 2.77
CA MET A 171 16.35 -2.49 2.69
C MET A 171 16.03 -1.00 2.75
N ARG A 172 16.69 -0.24 3.64
CA ARG A 172 16.56 1.22 3.71
C ARG A 172 16.97 1.90 2.39
N GLY A 173 18.02 1.40 1.75
CA GLY A 173 18.42 1.83 0.40
C GLY A 173 17.34 1.58 -0.64
N ILE A 174 16.73 0.39 -0.65
CA ILE A 174 15.59 0.06 -1.53
C ILE A 174 14.41 1.00 -1.27
N THR A 175 14.09 1.28 -0.01
CA THR A 175 13.01 2.23 0.34
C THR A 175 13.29 3.63 -0.20
N LEU A 176 14.53 4.14 -0.08
CA LEU A 176 14.90 5.44 -0.65
C LEU A 176 14.80 5.46 -2.19
N LEU A 177 15.20 4.36 -2.84
CA LEU A 177 15.03 4.20 -4.28
C LEU A 177 13.55 4.24 -4.67
N LEU A 178 12.69 3.52 -3.96
CA LEU A 178 11.24 3.51 -4.18
C LEU A 178 10.63 4.92 -3.98
N LEU A 179 10.98 5.60 -2.88
CA LEU A 179 10.48 6.95 -2.60
C LEU A 179 10.93 7.96 -3.66
N SER A 180 12.17 7.86 -4.15
CA SER A 180 12.65 8.73 -5.23
C SER A 180 11.93 8.44 -6.55
N GLY A 181 11.67 7.16 -6.88
CA GLY A 181 10.86 6.78 -8.03
C GLY A 181 9.43 7.33 -7.95
N ILE A 182 8.76 7.20 -6.80
CA ILE A 182 7.42 7.78 -6.57
C ILE A 182 7.45 9.30 -6.76
N ALA A 183 8.48 9.99 -6.25
CA ALA A 183 8.61 11.43 -6.41
C ALA A 183 8.78 11.85 -7.87
N VAL A 184 9.58 11.13 -8.67
CA VAL A 184 9.75 11.38 -10.10
C VAL A 184 8.44 11.15 -10.86
N ILE A 185 7.76 10.04 -10.60
CA ILE A 185 6.47 9.74 -11.21
C ILE A 185 5.45 10.84 -10.86
N GLY A 186 5.37 11.23 -9.58
CA GLY A 186 4.47 12.27 -9.12
C GLY A 186 4.76 13.65 -9.73
N ALA A 187 6.02 14.03 -9.87
CA ALA A 187 6.42 15.27 -10.53
C ALA A 187 6.04 15.25 -12.02
N TRP A 188 6.29 14.12 -12.70
CA TRP A 188 5.93 13.95 -14.12
C TRP A 188 4.42 14.01 -14.34
N THR A 189 3.64 13.23 -13.60
CA THR A 189 2.18 13.22 -13.73
C THR A 189 1.56 14.54 -13.28
N GLY A 190 2.14 15.19 -12.26
CA GLY A 190 1.73 16.53 -11.86
C GLY A 190 1.94 17.56 -12.98
N ALA A 191 3.10 17.55 -13.64
CA ALA A 191 3.36 18.41 -14.78
C ALA A 191 2.40 18.15 -15.95
N GLN A 192 2.10 16.87 -16.24
CA GLN A 192 1.12 16.49 -17.26
C GLN A 192 -0.29 16.96 -16.91
N PHE A 193 -0.71 16.82 -15.65
CA PHE A 193 -1.99 17.33 -15.19
C PHE A 193 -2.13 18.84 -15.39
N PHE A 194 -1.10 19.62 -15.06
CA PHE A 194 -1.13 21.08 -15.28
C PHE A 194 -1.14 21.48 -16.76
N MET A 195 -0.58 20.65 -17.65
CA MET A 195 -0.49 20.97 -19.07
C MET A 195 -1.66 20.42 -19.91
N HIS A 196 -2.20 19.24 -19.57
CA HIS A 196 -3.15 18.48 -20.40
C HIS A 196 -4.41 18.03 -19.63
N GLY A 197 -4.49 18.25 -18.32
CA GLY A 197 -5.67 17.91 -17.51
C GLY A 197 -5.85 16.41 -17.19
N GLU A 198 -4.90 15.54 -17.55
CA GLU A 198 -5.02 14.08 -17.37
C GLU A 198 -4.28 13.57 -16.12
N ILE A 199 -4.97 12.81 -15.26
CA ILE A 199 -4.42 12.22 -13.99
C ILE A 199 -4.15 10.71 -14.11
N VAL A 200 -4.56 10.06 -15.20
CA VAL A 200 -4.88 8.62 -15.18
C VAL A 200 -3.67 7.69 -14.93
N ALA A 201 -2.43 8.12 -15.17
CA ALA A 201 -1.27 7.22 -15.14
C ALA A 201 -0.45 7.16 -13.83
N PHE A 202 -0.77 7.95 -12.78
CA PHE A 202 0.08 7.98 -11.57
C PHE A 202 0.09 6.64 -10.82
N PHE A 203 -1.08 6.10 -10.49
CA PHE A 203 -1.17 4.89 -9.68
C PHE A 203 -0.64 3.65 -10.42
N ASP A 204 -0.91 3.55 -11.72
CA ASP A 204 -0.43 2.43 -12.54
C ASP A 204 1.10 2.38 -12.59
N ALA A 205 1.74 3.54 -12.80
CA ALA A 205 3.20 3.65 -12.82
C ALA A 205 3.80 3.33 -11.44
N VAL A 206 3.19 3.85 -10.37
CA VAL A 206 3.64 3.59 -8.99
C VAL A 206 3.47 2.10 -8.64
N PHE A 207 2.34 1.47 -8.92
CA PHE A 207 2.12 0.06 -8.62
C PHE A 207 3.05 -0.85 -9.41
N THR A 208 3.34 -0.50 -10.66
CA THR A 208 4.37 -1.17 -11.46
C THR A 208 5.74 -1.08 -10.78
N LEU A 209 6.13 0.11 -10.31
CA LEU A 209 7.37 0.30 -9.56
C LEU A 209 7.42 -0.57 -8.28
N PHE A 210 6.31 -0.70 -7.54
CA PHE A 210 6.26 -1.59 -6.37
C PHE A 210 6.55 -3.04 -6.73
N ILE A 211 5.97 -3.57 -7.82
CA ILE A 211 6.21 -4.96 -8.25
C ILE A 211 7.72 -5.20 -8.48
N PHE A 212 8.41 -4.26 -9.14
CA PHE A 212 9.86 -4.36 -9.33
C PHE A 212 10.64 -4.33 -8.01
N ILE A 213 10.21 -3.50 -7.07
CA ILE A 213 10.83 -3.41 -5.74
C ILE A 213 10.61 -4.68 -4.94
N ASP A 214 9.42 -5.30 -5.02
CA ASP A 214 9.13 -6.57 -4.34
C ASP A 214 10.08 -7.69 -4.83
N VAL A 215 10.31 -7.77 -6.14
CA VAL A 215 11.28 -8.71 -6.73
C VAL A 215 12.72 -8.38 -6.29
N LEU A 216 13.08 -7.09 -6.25
CA LEU A 216 14.41 -6.67 -5.79
C LEU A 216 14.65 -7.05 -4.33
N VAL A 217 13.64 -6.92 -3.46
CA VAL A 217 13.73 -7.34 -2.05
C VAL A 217 14.00 -8.84 -1.94
N VAL A 218 13.39 -9.68 -2.78
CA VAL A 218 13.70 -11.12 -2.82
C VAL A 218 15.16 -11.34 -3.18
N PHE A 219 15.66 -10.71 -4.25
CA PHE A 219 17.04 -10.87 -4.69
C PHE A 219 18.04 -10.42 -3.63
N VAL A 220 17.77 -9.30 -2.95
CA VAL A 220 18.60 -8.86 -1.83
C VAL A 220 18.52 -9.83 -0.67
N SER A 221 17.34 -10.39 -0.36
CA SER A 221 17.22 -11.38 0.73
C SER A 221 18.05 -12.64 0.52
N LEU A 222 18.22 -13.09 -0.74
CA LEU A 222 19.05 -14.24 -1.10
C LEU A 222 20.54 -14.02 -0.83
N GLN A 223 21.00 -12.76 -0.79
CA GLN A 223 22.40 -12.43 -0.49
C GLN A 223 22.76 -12.67 0.98
N TYR A 224 21.76 -12.67 1.89
CA TYR A 224 21.99 -12.69 3.34
C TYR A 224 21.58 -14.00 4.02
N ASN A 225 20.67 -14.80 3.45
CA ASN A 225 20.32 -16.13 3.97
C ASN A 225 20.05 -17.10 2.82
N LEU A 226 20.77 -18.24 2.80
CA LEU A 226 20.61 -19.31 1.80
C LEU A 226 19.82 -20.51 2.34
N ASP A 227 19.40 -20.49 3.60
CA ASP A 227 18.58 -21.55 4.18
C ASP A 227 17.24 -21.65 3.45
N TYR A 228 16.97 -22.83 2.91
CA TYR A 228 15.81 -23.08 2.05
C TYR A 228 14.49 -22.60 2.68
N GLY A 229 14.27 -22.87 3.98
CA GLY A 229 13.05 -22.44 4.68
C GLY A 229 12.90 -20.91 4.71
N VAL A 230 13.98 -20.19 4.97
CA VAL A 230 13.99 -18.72 5.03
C VAL A 230 13.78 -18.12 3.64
N VAL A 231 14.45 -18.69 2.63
CA VAL A 231 14.30 -18.28 1.22
C VAL A 231 12.88 -18.51 0.73
N PHE A 232 12.30 -19.67 1.01
CA PHE A 232 10.93 -20.01 0.64
C PHE A 232 9.92 -19.04 1.29
N ARG A 233 10.08 -18.76 2.59
CA ARG A 233 9.20 -17.82 3.30
C ARG A 233 9.29 -16.40 2.72
N ASN A 234 10.50 -15.88 2.53
CA ASN A 234 10.71 -14.53 2.02
C ASN A 234 10.19 -14.37 0.59
N THR A 235 10.42 -15.37 -0.26
CA THR A 235 9.90 -15.41 -1.64
C THR A 235 8.37 -15.52 -1.64
N GLY A 236 7.80 -16.36 -0.76
CA GLY A 236 6.36 -16.47 -0.59
C GLY A 236 5.69 -15.16 -0.16
N PHE A 237 6.31 -14.41 0.74
CA PHE A 237 5.80 -13.08 1.11
C PHE A 237 5.87 -12.09 -0.04
N ALA A 238 6.96 -12.07 -0.82
CA ALA A 238 7.04 -11.22 -1.99
C ALA A 238 5.99 -11.57 -3.06
N ILE A 239 5.75 -12.86 -3.30
CA ILE A 239 4.67 -13.32 -4.20
C ILE A 239 3.31 -12.84 -3.67
N SER A 240 3.05 -12.98 -2.36
CA SER A 240 1.82 -12.45 -1.75
C SER A 240 1.68 -10.95 -1.99
N THR A 241 2.74 -10.18 -1.87
CA THR A 241 2.72 -8.75 -2.15
C THR A 241 2.40 -8.45 -3.60
N VAL A 242 3.03 -9.15 -4.55
CA VAL A 242 2.74 -8.99 -5.97
C VAL A 242 1.26 -9.31 -6.26
N MET A 243 0.70 -10.35 -5.65
CA MET A 243 -0.73 -10.66 -5.77
C MET A 243 -1.62 -9.53 -5.22
N ILE A 244 -1.25 -8.91 -4.10
CA ILE A 244 -1.93 -7.72 -3.57
C ILE A 244 -1.85 -6.55 -4.56
N ARG A 245 -0.71 -6.34 -5.23
CA ARG A 245 -0.56 -5.28 -6.24
C ARG A 245 -1.44 -5.54 -7.47
N LEU A 246 -1.50 -6.78 -7.92
CA LEU A 246 -2.41 -7.19 -8.99
C LEU A 246 -3.87 -7.03 -8.56
N ALA A 247 -4.19 -7.29 -7.30
CA ALA A 247 -5.52 -7.04 -6.75
C ALA A 247 -5.89 -5.55 -6.74
N LEU A 248 -4.94 -4.66 -6.43
CA LEU A 248 -5.16 -3.21 -6.47
C LEU A 248 -5.42 -2.67 -7.88
N ALA A 249 -4.70 -3.19 -8.87
CA ALA A 249 -4.88 -2.82 -10.28
C ALA A 249 -6.03 -3.59 -10.97
N GLY A 250 -6.58 -4.60 -10.31
CA GLY A 250 -7.59 -5.48 -10.89
C GLY A 250 -8.97 -4.84 -11.02
N PRO A 251 -9.79 -5.31 -11.97
CA PRO A 251 -11.17 -4.88 -12.09
C PRO A 251 -11.99 -5.29 -10.85
N PRO A 252 -13.20 -4.70 -10.66
CA PRO A 252 -14.10 -5.07 -9.59
C PRO A 252 -14.34 -6.59 -9.52
N PHE A 253 -14.63 -7.10 -8.32
CA PHE A 253 -14.68 -8.53 -7.95
C PHE A 253 -13.33 -9.26 -7.97
N LEU A 254 -12.53 -9.13 -9.05
CA LEU A 254 -11.22 -9.76 -9.13
C LEU A 254 -10.24 -9.19 -8.11
N ASN A 255 -10.33 -7.89 -7.84
CA ASN A 255 -9.58 -7.24 -6.77
C ASN A 255 -9.83 -7.90 -5.39
N ALA A 256 -11.08 -8.10 -5.00
CA ALA A 256 -11.44 -8.70 -3.72
C ALA A 256 -10.98 -10.16 -3.63
N ILE A 257 -11.22 -10.95 -4.69
CA ILE A 257 -10.82 -12.37 -4.74
C ILE A 257 -9.30 -12.51 -4.68
N LEU A 258 -8.56 -11.81 -5.53
CA LEU A 258 -7.09 -11.85 -5.54
C LEU A 258 -6.51 -11.42 -4.19
N GLY A 259 -7.11 -10.41 -3.58
CA GLY A 259 -6.79 -9.96 -2.23
C GLY A 259 -6.90 -11.03 -1.16
N VAL A 260 -8.03 -11.73 -1.14
CA VAL A 260 -8.28 -12.85 -0.21
C VAL A 260 -7.29 -13.99 -0.47
N VAL A 261 -7.06 -14.35 -1.73
CA VAL A 261 -6.10 -15.41 -2.09
C VAL A 261 -4.69 -15.03 -1.65
N ALA A 262 -4.27 -13.79 -1.86
CA ALA A 262 -2.97 -13.30 -1.39
C ALA A 262 -2.83 -13.39 0.13
N ALA A 263 -3.85 -12.95 0.87
CA ALA A 263 -3.88 -13.02 2.33
C ALA A 263 -3.76 -14.48 2.84
N LEU A 264 -4.54 -15.39 2.25
CA LEU A 264 -4.48 -16.82 2.58
C LEU A 264 -3.12 -17.43 2.23
N PHE A 265 -2.52 -17.01 1.12
CA PHE A 265 -1.19 -17.46 0.71
C PHE A 265 -0.12 -17.03 1.73
N ALA A 266 -0.13 -15.77 2.19
CA ALA A 266 0.77 -15.30 3.24
C ALA A 266 0.61 -16.06 4.56
N VAL A 267 -0.63 -16.38 4.95
CA VAL A 267 -0.93 -17.24 6.10
C VAL A 267 -0.38 -18.65 5.90
N GLY A 268 -0.61 -19.24 4.73
CA GLY A 268 -0.13 -20.57 4.37
C GLY A 268 1.40 -20.67 4.42
N VAL A 269 2.09 -19.68 3.85
CA VAL A 269 3.56 -19.57 3.91
C VAL A 269 4.05 -19.52 5.35
N THR A 270 3.45 -18.67 6.18
CA THR A 270 3.79 -18.55 7.62
C THR A 270 3.56 -19.85 8.36
N TRP A 271 2.42 -20.50 8.11
CA TRP A 271 2.03 -21.74 8.77
C TRP A 271 2.97 -22.90 8.42
N VAL A 272 3.26 -23.10 7.12
CA VAL A 272 4.19 -24.13 6.65
C VAL A 272 5.60 -23.89 7.19
N TYR A 273 6.09 -22.66 7.14
CA TYR A 273 7.40 -22.29 7.65
C TYR A 273 7.54 -22.59 9.15
N ASN A 274 6.55 -22.19 9.95
CA ASN A 274 6.55 -22.44 11.40
C ASN A 274 6.54 -23.94 11.73
N ARG A 275 5.95 -24.77 10.86
CA ARG A 275 5.94 -26.24 11.01
C ARG A 275 7.28 -26.86 10.63
N PHE A 276 7.96 -26.27 9.63
CA PHE A 276 9.24 -26.72 9.11
C PHE A 276 10.41 -26.43 10.07
N GLU A 277 10.44 -25.25 10.70
CA GLU A 277 11.48 -24.91 11.68
C GLU A 277 11.35 -25.68 13.02
N GLY A 278 10.20 -26.30 13.28
CA GLY A 278 9.94 -27.03 14.51
C GLY A 278 9.94 -26.14 15.78
N PRO A 279 9.50 -26.64 16.94
CA PRO A 279 9.88 -26.03 18.21
C PRO A 279 11.40 -26.22 18.33
N THR A 280 12.15 -25.13 18.46
CA THR A 280 13.57 -25.18 18.84
C THR A 280 13.66 -26.03 20.10
N GLN A 281 14.12 -27.27 19.93
CA GLN A 281 14.40 -28.17 21.02
C GLN A 281 15.54 -27.52 21.79
N ASP A 282 15.34 -27.27 23.08
CA ASP A 282 16.41 -27.08 24.06
C ASP A 282 17.45 -28.18 23.81
N ARG A 283 18.49 -27.85 23.05
CA ARG A 283 19.62 -28.74 22.81
C ARG A 283 20.88 -27.97 23.08
N THR A 284 21.06 -27.75 24.39
CA THR A 284 22.26 -27.51 25.21
C THR A 284 21.74 -26.71 26.42
N ASP A 285 21.51 -27.30 27.59
CA ASP A 285 22.58 -27.90 28.40
C ASP A 285 22.10 -29.04 29.30
N GLY A 286 22.86 -30.13 29.26
CA GLY A 286 22.94 -31.10 30.35
C GLY A 286 23.84 -32.28 29.97
N PRO A 287 24.57 -32.87 30.92
CA PRO A 287 25.04 -32.37 32.22
C PRO A 287 26.48 -31.80 32.18
#